data_AF-A0A8B8IA65-F1
#
_entry.id   AF-A0A8B8IA65-F1
#
_cell.length_a   1.000
_cell.length_b   1.000
_cell.length_c   1.000
_cell.angle_alpha   90.00
_cell.angle_beta   90.00
_cell.angle_gamma   90.00
#
_symmetry.space_group_name_H-M   'P 1'
#
loop_
_entity.id
_entity.type
_entity.pdbx_description
1 polymer ?
#
loop_
_entity_poly.entity_id
_entity_poly.type
_entity_poly.pdbx_seq_one_letter_code
_entity_poly.pdbx_strand_id
1 'polypeptide(L)'
;MFDTGIFVFGSKIFEVPRRDAISCLPLEVSWRIFSYLDKASLRNACHASKTWKKIITVNKKLRTRINQFELVFKLGSEKMANFHRRNKRLLKKLTAKNYLPVGKTVVESTTKTVSKSKRGGEDLVLCTKRFKLF
;
A
#
# COMPACT_ATOMS: atom_id res chain seq x y z
N MET A 1 -4.51 46.60 38.37
CA MET A 1 -3.54 46.20 39.41
C MET A 1 -3.22 44.75 39.16
N PHE A 2 -2.00 44.50 38.64
CA PHE A 2 -1.36 43.22 38.31
C PHE A 2 -1.98 42.34 37.22
N ASP A 3 -1.72 42.75 35.97
CA ASP A 3 -1.32 41.82 34.91
C ASP A 3 -0.10 41.01 35.39
N THR A 4 -0.28 39.72 35.66
CA THR A 4 0.83 38.77 35.79
C THR A 4 0.84 37.87 34.56
N GLY A 5 1.26 38.46 33.44
CA GLY A 5 1.63 37.73 32.24
C GLY A 5 2.94 37.00 32.48
N ILE A 6 2.90 35.67 32.50
CA ILE A 6 4.11 34.85 32.40
C ILE A 6 4.55 34.91 30.93
N PHE A 7 5.50 35.77 30.62
CA PHE A 7 6.16 35.82 29.33
C PHE A 7 7.13 34.63 29.21
N VAL A 8 6.65 33.50 28.70
CA VAL A 8 7.52 32.41 28.25
C VAL A 8 8.11 32.78 26.89
N PHE A 9 9.27 33.44 26.92
CA PHE A 9 10.10 33.64 25.72
C PHE A 9 10.47 32.27 25.12
N GLY A 10 10.08 32.02 23.87
CA GLY A 10 10.62 30.92 23.07
C GLY A 10 9.62 29.90 22.53
N SER A 11 8.36 29.91 22.95
CA SER A 11 7.35 29.19 22.19
C SER A 11 6.85 30.11 21.07
N LYS A 12 7.37 29.92 19.85
CA LYS A 12 6.53 30.17 18.69
C LYS A 12 5.22 29.45 19.01
N ILE A 13 4.14 30.21 19.18
CA ILE A 13 2.80 29.65 19.18
C ILE A 13 2.66 29.09 17.78
N PHE A 14 3.15 27.86 17.57
CA PHE A 14 2.86 27.11 16.38
C PHE A 14 1.35 27.06 16.40
N GLU A 15 0.71 27.78 15.46
CA GLU A 15 -0.71 27.62 15.22
C GLU A 15 -0.93 26.12 15.19
N VAL A 16 -1.65 25.60 16.19
CA VAL A 16 -1.96 24.17 16.23
C VAL A 16 -2.67 23.94 14.91
N PRO A 17 -2.07 23.18 13.96
CA PRO A 17 -2.72 23.02 12.67
C PRO A 17 -4.08 22.44 12.99
N ARG A 18 -5.15 23.14 12.56
CA ARG A 18 -6.53 22.68 12.74
C ARG A 18 -6.58 21.24 12.24
N ARG A 19 -6.49 20.28 13.16
CA ARG A 19 -6.49 18.88 12.79
C ARG A 19 -7.92 18.56 12.40
N ASP A 20 -8.09 17.98 11.22
CA ASP A 20 -9.40 17.52 10.76
C ASP A 20 -10.04 16.66 11.86
N ALA A 21 -11.31 16.88 12.16
CA ALA A 21 -12.02 16.16 13.23
C ALA A 21 -11.89 14.63 13.06
N ILE A 22 -11.91 14.14 11.82
CA ILE A 22 -11.78 12.71 11.48
C ILE A 22 -10.37 12.17 11.79
N SER A 23 -9.33 12.98 11.62
CA SER A 23 -7.93 12.61 11.86
C SER A 23 -7.58 12.61 13.36
N CYS A 24 -8.38 13.26 14.20
CA CYS A 24 -8.23 13.26 15.66
C CYS A 24 -8.85 12.04 16.33
N LEU A 25 -9.72 11.31 15.63
CA LEU A 25 -10.36 10.12 16.16
C LEU A 25 -9.38 8.93 16.20
N PRO A 26 -9.62 7.94 17.07
CA PRO A 26 -8.94 6.64 16.99
C PRO A 26 -9.06 6.05 15.58
N LEU A 27 -8.00 5.41 15.10
CA LEU A 27 -7.91 4.90 13.72
C LEU A 27 -9.07 3.97 13.37
N GLU A 28 -9.52 3.17 14.33
CA GLU A 28 -10.64 2.24 14.20
C GLU A 28 -11.94 2.98 13.85
N VAL A 29 -12.19 4.11 14.50
CA VAL A 29 -13.37 4.95 14.26
C VAL A 29 -13.25 5.64 12.91
N SER A 30 -12.08 6.23 12.60
CA SER A 30 -11.85 6.86 11.29
C SER A 30 -12.03 5.85 10.15
N TRP A 31 -11.51 4.62 10.29
CA TRP A 31 -11.72 3.56 9.29
C TRP A 31 -13.18 3.15 9.16
N ARG A 32 -13.92 3.13 10.26
CA ARG A 32 -15.36 2.82 10.23
C ARG A 32 -16.13 3.91 9.48
N ILE A 33 -15.82 5.18 9.71
CA ILE A 33 -16.39 6.30 8.93
C ILE A 33 -16.08 6.14 7.44
N PHE A 34 -14.81 5.94 7.07
CA PHE A 34 -14.43 5.72 5.67
C PHE A 34 -15.03 4.46 5.04
N SER A 35 -15.43 3.47 5.86
CA SER A 35 -16.05 2.24 5.36
C SER A 35 -17.46 2.46 4.82
N TYR A 36 -18.18 3.45 5.34
CA TYR A 36 -19.53 3.81 4.89
C TYR A 36 -19.53 4.66 3.62
N LEU A 37 -18.38 5.23 3.23
CA LEU A 37 -18.27 5.96 1.97
C LEU A 37 -18.42 5.01 0.76
N ASP A 38 -19.10 5.51 -0.27
CA ASP A 38 -19.14 4.87 -1.58
C ASP A 38 -17.76 4.96 -2.27
N LYS A 39 -17.60 4.24 -3.39
CA LYS A 39 -16.30 4.12 -4.06
C LYS A 39 -15.77 5.47 -4.56
N ALA A 40 -16.65 6.37 -5.02
CA ALA A 40 -16.26 7.67 -5.55
C ALA A 40 -15.91 8.64 -4.42
N SER A 41 -16.75 8.75 -3.38
CA SER A 41 -16.44 9.60 -2.23
C SER A 41 -15.18 9.14 -1.49
N LEU A 42 -14.95 7.83 -1.40
CA LEU A 42 -13.73 7.29 -0.81
C LEU A 42 -12.46 7.70 -1.59
N ARG A 43 -12.55 7.75 -2.93
CA ARG A 43 -11.45 8.28 -3.77
C ARG A 43 -11.27 9.77 -3.54
N ASN A 44 -12.35 10.54 -3.51
CA ASN A 44 -12.30 11.98 -3.28
C ASN A 44 -11.69 12.32 -1.91
N ALA A 45 -12.03 11.56 -0.87
CA ALA A 45 -11.44 11.69 0.46
C ALA A 45 -9.91 11.49 0.46
N CYS A 46 -9.39 10.56 -0.36
CA CYS A 46 -7.94 10.39 -0.55
C CYS A 46 -7.26 11.57 -1.25
N HIS A 47 -7.99 12.33 -2.06
CA HIS A 47 -7.47 13.53 -2.72
C HIS A 47 -7.62 14.79 -1.86
N ALA A 48 -8.64 14.84 -1.00
CA ALA A 48 -8.92 15.98 -0.13
C ALA A 48 -7.83 16.22 0.92
N SER A 49 -7.29 15.15 1.53
CA SER A 49 -6.28 15.27 2.59
C SER A 49 -5.20 14.19 2.49
N LYS A 50 -3.93 14.61 2.57
CA LYS A 50 -2.78 13.70 2.65
C LYS A 50 -2.87 12.79 3.89
N THR A 51 -3.44 13.31 4.98
CA THR A 51 -3.62 12.57 6.24
C THR A 51 -4.68 11.49 6.07
N TRP A 52 -5.82 11.82 5.46
CA TRP A 52 -6.88 10.85 5.19
C TRP A 52 -6.39 9.75 4.24
N LYS A 53 -5.63 10.11 3.20
CA LYS A 53 -4.98 9.13 2.33
C LYS A 53 -4.12 8.14 3.11
N LYS A 54 -3.30 8.62 4.07
CA LYS A 54 -2.50 7.74 4.93
C LYS A 54 -3.38 6.82 5.77
N ILE A 55 -4.38 7.37 6.46
CA ILE A 55 -5.32 6.58 7.29
C ILE A 55 -5.99 5.49 6.46
N ILE A 56 -6.51 5.83 5.29
CA ILE A 56 -7.23 4.92 4.40
C ILE A 56 -6.30 3.82 3.84
N THR A 57 -5.07 4.16 3.47
CA THR A 57 -4.11 3.22 2.87
C THR A 57 -3.52 2.21 3.85
N VAL A 58 -3.48 2.55 5.15
CA VAL A 58 -3.07 1.61 6.22
C VAL A 58 -4.10 0.48 6.35
N ASN A 59 -5.39 0.77 6.20
CA ASN A 59 -6.43 -0.25 6.28
C ASN A 59 -6.48 -1.11 5.00
N LYS A 60 -6.20 -2.42 5.13
CA LYS A 60 -6.19 -3.36 4.00
C LYS A 60 -7.51 -3.40 3.23
N LYS A 61 -8.66 -3.35 3.91
CA LYS A 61 -9.98 -3.45 3.25
C LYS A 61 -10.26 -2.20 2.42
N LEU A 62 -10.08 -1.01 3.00
CA LEU A 62 -10.28 0.27 2.32
C LEU A 62 -9.30 0.44 1.14
N ARG A 63 -8.02 0.16 1.36
CA ARG A 63 -7.00 0.16 0.29
C ARG A 63 -7.39 -0.77 -0.86
N THR A 64 -7.90 -1.96 -0.57
CA THR A 64 -8.29 -2.92 -1.62
C THR A 64 -9.49 -2.41 -2.43
N ARG A 65 -10.44 -1.73 -1.78
CA ARG A 65 -11.59 -1.09 -2.43
C ARG A 65 -11.15 0.05 -3.35
N ILE A 66 -10.28 0.95 -2.88
CA ILE A 66 -9.73 2.04 -3.70
C ILE A 66 -8.96 1.50 -4.90
N ASN A 67 -8.02 0.59 -4.67
CA ASN A 67 -7.21 0.03 -5.76
C ASN A 67 -8.07 -0.71 -6.80
N GLN A 68 -9.21 -1.28 -6.39
CA GLN A 68 -10.16 -1.86 -7.32
C GLN A 68 -10.84 -0.76 -8.14
N PHE A 69 -11.35 0.27 -7.47
CA PHE A 69 -12.04 1.37 -8.13
C PHE A 69 -11.15 2.11 -9.11
N GLU A 70 -9.89 2.42 -8.74
CA GLU A 70 -8.92 3.02 -9.65
C GLU A 70 -8.62 2.13 -10.86
N LEU A 71 -8.55 0.80 -10.66
CA LEU A 71 -8.34 -0.13 -11.78
C LEU A 71 -9.55 -0.15 -12.72
N VAL A 72 -10.77 -0.12 -12.17
CA VAL A 72 -12.01 0.00 -12.97
C VAL A 72 -12.03 1.31 -13.74
N PHE A 73 -11.68 2.42 -13.09
CA PHE A 73 -11.62 3.74 -13.72
C PHE A 73 -10.60 3.79 -14.86
N LYS A 74 -9.40 3.22 -14.66
CA LYS A 74 -8.35 3.16 -15.70
C LYS A 74 -8.73 2.29 -16.89
N LEU A 75 -9.44 1.19 -16.67
CA LEU A 75 -9.83 0.26 -17.73
C LEU A 75 -11.18 0.58 -18.35
N GLY A 76 -11.96 1.50 -17.76
CA GLY A 76 -13.32 1.84 -18.18
C GLY A 76 -14.36 0.74 -17.96
N SER A 77 -14.00 -0.41 -17.37
CA SER A 77 -14.91 -1.55 -17.21
C SER A 77 -14.59 -2.41 -15.99
N GLU A 78 -15.64 -2.75 -15.23
CA GLU A 78 -15.52 -3.65 -14.07
C GLU A 78 -15.19 -5.08 -14.48
N LYS A 79 -15.72 -5.55 -15.62
CA LYS A 79 -15.41 -6.87 -16.17
C LYS A 79 -13.92 -6.97 -16.52
N MET A 80 -13.37 -5.94 -17.16
CA MET A 80 -11.95 -5.89 -17.52
C MET A 80 -11.04 -5.83 -16.30
N ALA A 81 -11.42 -5.04 -15.28
CA ALA A 81 -10.68 -4.99 -14.01
C ALA A 81 -10.64 -6.35 -13.29
N ASN A 82 -11.76 -7.07 -13.29
CA ASN A 82 -11.85 -8.41 -12.71
C ASN A 82 -11.01 -9.42 -13.48
N PHE A 83 -11.06 -9.40 -14.82
CA PHE A 83 -10.22 -10.22 -15.68
C PHE A 83 -8.72 -9.98 -15.41
N HIS A 84 -8.30 -8.71 -15.38
CA HIS A 84 -6.92 -8.33 -15.10
C HIS A 84 -6.46 -8.80 -13.70
N ARG A 85 -7.31 -8.66 -12.67
CA ARG A 85 -7.01 -9.18 -11.32
C ARG A 85 -6.89 -10.70 -11.28
N ARG A 86 -7.77 -11.43 -11.97
CA ARG A 86 -7.72 -12.90 -12.06
C ARG A 86 -6.43 -13.35 -12.74
N ASN A 87 -6.10 -12.76 -13.89
CA ASN A 87 -4.90 -13.10 -14.65
C ASN A 87 -3.62 -12.77 -13.88
N LYS A 88 -3.56 -11.63 -13.18
CA LYS A 88 -2.41 -11.31 -12.31
C LYS A 88 -2.21 -12.35 -11.19
N ARG A 89 -3.30 -12.92 -10.64
CA ARG A 89 -3.21 -14.01 -9.65
C ARG A 89 -2.74 -15.31 -10.28
N LEU A 90 -3.23 -15.64 -11.48
CA LEU A 90 -2.79 -16.81 -12.24
C LEU A 90 -1.31 -16.71 -12.60
N LEU A 91 -0.87 -15.57 -13.13
CA LEU A 91 0.52 -15.33 -13.45
C LEU A 91 1.42 -15.46 -12.22
N LYS A 92 1.01 -14.91 -11.06
CA LYS A 92 1.74 -15.13 -9.80
C LYS A 92 1.83 -16.59 -9.39
N LYS A 93 0.78 -17.40 -9.62
CA LYS A 93 0.82 -18.84 -9.34
C LYS A 93 1.76 -19.56 -10.31
N LEU A 94 1.74 -19.19 -11.58
CA LEU A 94 2.62 -19.76 -12.61
C LEU A 94 4.09 -19.40 -12.35
N THR A 95 4.40 -18.14 -12.00
CA THR A 95 5.77 -17.68 -11.72
C THR A 95 6.30 -18.07 -10.34
N ALA A 96 5.41 -18.36 -9.37
CA ALA A 96 5.80 -18.91 -8.08
C ALA A 96 6.29 -20.37 -8.19
N LYS A 97 5.91 -21.05 -9.27
CA LYS A 97 6.39 -22.39 -9.58
C LYS A 97 7.59 -22.25 -10.53
N ASN A 98 8.73 -22.86 -10.19
CA ASN A 98 9.90 -22.91 -11.07
C ASN A 98 9.67 -23.94 -12.19
N TYR A 99 8.63 -23.77 -12.99
CA TYR A 99 8.42 -24.63 -14.15
C TYR A 99 9.14 -24.06 -15.37
N LEU A 100 9.67 -24.96 -16.20
CA LEU A 100 10.09 -24.63 -17.55
C LEU A 100 8.86 -24.15 -18.33
N PRO A 101 8.95 -23.01 -19.05
CA PRO A 101 7.89 -22.62 -19.97
C PRO A 101 7.73 -23.68 -21.08
N VAL A 102 6.49 -23.93 -21.48
CA VAL A 102 6.14 -24.93 -22.50
C VAL A 102 6.93 -24.65 -23.78
N GLY A 103 7.67 -25.65 -24.27
CA GLY A 103 8.51 -25.54 -25.47
C GLY A 103 9.99 -25.21 -25.21
N LYS A 104 10.41 -24.93 -23.96
CA LYS A 104 11.83 -24.85 -23.60
C LYS A 104 12.28 -26.18 -22.98
N THR A 105 13.21 -26.87 -23.66
CA THR A 105 13.87 -28.10 -23.17
C THR A 105 15.08 -27.83 -22.30
N VAL A 106 15.55 -26.59 -22.21
CA VAL A 106 16.77 -26.21 -21.47
C VAL A 106 16.39 -25.38 -20.25
N VAL A 107 16.84 -25.83 -19.07
CA VAL A 107 16.75 -25.09 -17.80
C VAL A 107 17.87 -24.05 -17.77
N GLU A 108 17.56 -22.80 -18.10
CA GLU A 108 18.45 -21.68 -17.84
C GLU A 108 18.49 -21.43 -16.32
N SER A 109 19.68 -21.46 -15.72
CA SER A 109 19.84 -21.20 -14.28
C SER A 109 19.38 -19.78 -13.96
N THR A 110 18.21 -19.65 -13.33
CA THR A 110 17.71 -18.34 -12.92
C THR A 110 18.46 -17.86 -11.68
N THR A 111 19.43 -16.97 -11.87
CA THR A 111 20.11 -16.25 -10.80
C THR A 111 19.14 -15.24 -10.16
N LYS A 112 18.31 -15.69 -9.22
CA LYS A 112 17.52 -14.75 -8.39
C LYS A 112 18.44 -14.12 -7.35
N THR A 113 18.95 -12.94 -7.65
CA THR A 113 19.61 -12.06 -6.68
C THR A 113 18.56 -11.56 -5.69
N VAL A 114 18.50 -12.19 -4.51
CA VAL A 114 17.71 -11.67 -3.40
C VAL A 114 18.65 -10.90 -2.49
N SER A 115 18.72 -9.58 -2.65
CA SER A 115 19.42 -8.70 -1.72
C SER A 115 18.62 -8.62 -0.41
N LYS A 116 19.05 -9.36 0.61
CA LYS A 116 18.59 -9.16 1.99
C LYS A 116 19.77 -8.71 2.83
N SER A 117 20.00 -7.41 2.86
CA SER A 117 20.85 -6.77 3.86
C SER A 117 20.03 -6.46 5.11
N LYS A 118 20.50 -6.92 6.28
CA LYS A 118 20.03 -6.44 7.59
C LYS A 118 20.97 -5.39 8.22
N ARG A 119 22.16 -5.16 7.65
CA ARG A 119 23.12 -4.11 7.98
C ARG A 119 23.83 -3.71 6.68
N GLY A 120 23.99 -2.40 6.43
CA GLY A 120 24.66 -1.92 5.22
C GLY A 120 26.11 -2.40 5.18
N GLY A 121 26.54 -2.98 4.06
CA GLY A 121 27.95 -3.31 3.79
C GLY A 121 28.26 -4.77 3.43
N GLU A 122 27.35 -5.72 3.66
CA GLU A 122 27.59 -7.14 3.31
C GLU A 122 26.50 -7.66 2.36
N ASP A 123 26.82 -7.69 1.07
CA ASP A 123 26.01 -8.36 0.06
C ASP A 123 26.25 -9.87 0.11
N LEU A 124 25.36 -10.59 0.80
CA LEU A 124 25.34 -12.05 0.77
C LEU A 124 24.70 -12.55 -0.54
N VAL A 125 25.53 -13.09 -1.45
CA VAL A 125 25.07 -13.75 -2.68
C VAL A 125 24.67 -15.20 -2.37
N LEU A 126 23.36 -15.43 -2.19
CA LEU A 126 22.81 -16.77 -1.98
C LEU A 126 22.42 -17.43 -3.32
N CYS A 127 23.29 -18.31 -3.82
CA CYS A 127 22.99 -19.17 -4.96
C CYS A 127 22.24 -20.42 -4.47
N THR A 128 20.92 -20.49 -4.68
CA THR A 128 20.15 -21.70 -4.36
C THR A 128 19.74 -22.43 -5.64
N LYS A 129 20.34 -23.61 -5.87
CA LYS A 129 19.84 -24.59 -6.84
C LYS A 129 18.80 -25.45 -6.12
N ARG A 130 17.51 -25.25 -6.38
CA ARG A 130 16.45 -26.15 -5.88
C ARG A 130 15.76 -26.82 -7.06
N PHE A 131 16.04 -28.09 -7.22
CA PHE A 131 15.34 -28.99 -8.13
C PHE A 131 14.28 -29.76 -7.33
N LYS A 132 13.06 -29.83 -7.86
CA LYS A 132 12.09 -30.85 -7.46
C LYS A 132 11.80 -31.65 -8.72
N LEU A 133 12.29 -32.89 -8.75
CA LEU A 133 11.85 -33.90 -9.70
C LEU A 133 10.57 -34.54 -9.13
N PHE A 134 9.73 -35.03 -10.04
CA PHE A 134 8.35 -35.54 -9.89
C PHE A 134 7.25 -34.47 -9.98
#